data_AF-A0A535HQ52-F1
#
_entry.id   AF-A0A535HQ52-F1
#
_cell.length_a   1.000
_cell.length_b   1.000
_cell.length_c   1.000
_cell.angle_alpha   90.00
_cell.angle_beta   90.00
_cell.angle_gamma   90.00
#
_symmetry.space_group_name_H-M   'P 1'
#
loop_
_entity.id
_entity.type
_entity.pdbx_description
1 polymer ?
#
loop_
_entity_poly.entity_id
_entity_poly.type
_entity_poly.pdbx_seq_one_letter_code
_entity_poly.pdbx_strand_id
1 'polypeptide(L)'
;MSGRQCRLLFLGAGVLLLAAVWLLLPRTAPPLYDSAPAPADPYRFLTSSPPAAVAAKDVPVTGASSPPFIAGSDENPPQAQILVGAGSLPLPPGATTVRVTITPVAPPPIAPAHQRVDGNVYRFALTASGTPVGLRAGAPATIVLRGPSGAGQATVARFDGTGWTTLNSTPIGTIADTYAANVTSLGDVALITSPSSGGGGGGGGGSGATVAVAVGAILLVLVTAAILTIRLARRP
;
A
#
# COMPACT_ATOMS: atom_id res chain seq x y z
N MET A 1 -27.00 1.24 66.69
CA MET A 1 -27.14 2.00 65.43
C MET A 1 -28.44 1.59 64.77
N SER A 2 -29.31 2.53 64.43
CA SER A 2 -30.61 2.21 63.82
C SER A 2 -30.44 1.80 62.35
N GLY A 3 -31.32 0.96 61.81
CA GLY A 3 -31.21 0.47 60.43
C GLY A 3 -31.15 1.58 59.36
N ARG A 4 -31.60 2.79 59.68
CA ARG A 4 -31.48 3.98 58.81
C ARG A 4 -30.04 4.52 58.73
N GLN A 5 -29.28 4.45 59.82
CA GLN A 5 -27.88 4.90 59.87
C GLN A 5 -26.97 3.98 59.05
N CYS A 6 -27.19 2.65 59.10
CA CYS A 6 -26.46 1.72 58.25
C CYS A 6 -26.73 1.98 56.77
N ARG A 7 -27.99 2.22 56.37
CA ARG A 7 -28.35 2.49 54.97
C ARG A 7 -27.68 3.76 54.42
N LEU A 8 -27.64 4.83 55.20
CA LEU A 8 -26.98 6.08 54.80
C LEU A 8 -25.46 5.92 54.67
N LEU A 9 -24.83 5.14 55.56
CA LEU A 9 -23.40 4.83 55.48
C LEU A 9 -23.07 4.01 54.23
N PHE A 10 -23.88 2.99 53.89
CA PHE A 10 -23.70 2.21 52.66
C PHE A 10 -23.87 3.05 51.40
N LEU A 11 -24.86 3.95 51.37
CA LEU A 11 -25.07 4.84 50.23
C LEU A 11 -23.90 5.82 50.06
N GLY A 12 -23.44 6.41 51.16
CA GLY A 12 -22.31 7.33 51.17
C GLY A 12 -21.00 6.65 50.73
N ALA A 13 -20.74 5.44 51.24
CA ALA A 13 -19.60 4.63 50.82
C ALA A 13 -19.67 4.28 49.32
N GLY A 14 -20.86 3.95 48.81
CA GLY A 14 -21.07 3.65 47.39
C GLY A 14 -20.78 4.86 46.48
N VAL A 15 -21.25 6.06 46.84
CA VAL A 15 -21.00 7.28 46.08
C VAL A 15 -19.52 7.65 46.09
N LEU A 16 -18.85 7.54 47.24
CA LEU A 16 -17.42 7.81 47.35
C LEU A 16 -16.59 6.82 46.51
N LEU A 17 -16.97 5.54 46.51
CA LEU A 17 -16.32 4.52 45.69
C LEU A 17 -16.51 4.82 44.19
N LEU A 18 -17.71 5.22 43.77
CA LEU A 18 -17.98 5.58 42.38
C LEU A 18 -17.18 6.81 41.94
N ALA A 19 -17.08 7.82 42.81
CA ALA A 19 -16.28 9.02 42.55
C ALA A 19 -14.79 8.69 42.44
N ALA A 20 -14.27 7.83 43.33
CA ALA A 20 -12.88 7.38 43.28
C ALA A 20 -12.58 6.63 41.97
N VAL A 21 -13.48 5.73 41.53
CA VAL A 21 -13.40 5.05 40.23
C VAL A 21 -13.34 6.06 39.09
N TRP A 22 -14.22 7.07 39.07
CA TRP A 22 -14.24 8.08 38.01
C TRP A 22 -13.01 8.99 37.97
N LEU A 23 -12.38 9.26 39.12
CA LEU A 23 -11.17 10.09 39.22
C LEU A 23 -9.88 9.32 38.94
N LEU A 24 -9.85 8.01 39.25
CA LEU A 24 -8.66 7.18 39.17
C LEU A 24 -8.57 6.38 37.86
N LEU A 25 -9.69 6.10 37.19
CA LEU A 25 -9.61 5.46 35.87
C LEU A 25 -9.07 6.45 34.83
N PRO A 26 -8.17 5.99 33.94
CA PRO A 26 -7.79 6.76 32.78
C PRO A 26 -9.05 7.16 32.03
N ARG A 27 -9.18 8.45 31.66
CA ARG A 27 -10.22 8.88 30.73
C ARG A 27 -10.02 8.07 29.47
N THR A 28 -10.80 7.01 29.30
CA THR A 28 -10.88 6.32 28.02
C THR A 28 -11.39 7.38 27.07
N ALA A 29 -10.52 7.83 26.16
CA ALA A 29 -10.96 8.65 25.05
C ALA A 29 -12.19 7.94 24.47
N PRO A 30 -13.27 8.67 24.13
CA PRO A 30 -14.40 8.07 23.42
C PRO A 30 -13.82 7.21 22.27
N PRO A 31 -14.39 6.03 21.99
CA PRO A 31 -13.90 5.22 20.88
C PRO A 31 -13.75 6.14 19.68
N LEU A 32 -12.53 6.21 19.13
CA LEU A 32 -12.34 6.83 17.83
C LEU A 32 -13.25 6.04 16.90
N TYR A 33 -14.40 6.61 16.59
CA TYR A 33 -15.14 6.19 15.43
C TYR A 33 -14.20 6.54 14.29
N ASP A 34 -13.52 5.53 13.76
CA ASP A 34 -12.88 5.63 12.45
C ASP A 34 -13.96 6.20 11.53
N SER A 35 -13.83 7.49 11.23
CA SER A 35 -14.58 8.09 10.14
C SER A 35 -14.34 7.15 8.97
N ALA A 36 -15.41 6.64 8.37
CA ALA A 36 -15.31 5.74 7.23
C ALA A 36 -14.20 6.25 6.31
N PRO A 37 -13.24 5.38 5.90
CA PRO A 37 -12.09 5.82 5.13
C PRO A 37 -12.57 6.69 3.98
N ALA A 38 -11.90 7.82 3.75
CA ALA A 38 -12.25 8.69 2.63
C ALA A 38 -12.37 7.83 1.36
N PRO A 39 -13.45 7.99 0.58
CA PRO A 39 -13.66 7.17 -0.60
C PRO A 39 -12.47 7.33 -1.54
N ALA A 40 -12.06 6.22 -2.17
CA ALA A 40 -11.00 6.24 -3.15
C ALA A 40 -11.35 7.18 -4.30
N ASP A 41 -10.37 7.98 -4.74
CA ASP A 41 -10.47 8.76 -5.97
C ASP A 41 -10.81 7.83 -7.14
N PRO A 42 -11.68 8.25 -8.07
CA PRO A 42 -11.99 7.48 -9.28
C PRO A 42 -10.73 7.08 -10.04
N TYR A 43 -10.80 5.93 -10.72
CA TYR A 43 -9.75 5.54 -11.65
C TYR A 43 -9.69 6.54 -12.81
N ARG A 44 -8.49 7.08 -13.08
CA ARG A 44 -8.22 8.06 -14.14
C ARG A 44 -7.46 7.34 -15.23
N PHE A 45 -7.96 7.39 -16.46
CA PHE A 45 -7.26 6.81 -17.60
C PHE A 45 -6.22 7.80 -18.14
N LEU A 46 -5.25 7.32 -18.91
CA LEU A 46 -4.27 8.16 -19.60
C LEU A 46 -4.95 9.27 -20.42
N THR A 47 -6.08 8.96 -21.03
CA THR A 47 -6.84 9.87 -21.90
C THR A 47 -8.02 10.55 -21.21
N SER A 48 -8.21 10.39 -19.89
CA SER A 48 -9.29 11.07 -19.18
C SER A 48 -8.98 12.54 -18.89
N SER A 49 -9.99 13.29 -18.46
CA SER A 49 -9.84 14.66 -17.94
C SER A 49 -10.37 14.72 -16.51
N PRO A 50 -9.53 14.91 -15.48
CA PRO A 50 -8.07 14.96 -15.56
C PRO A 50 -7.44 13.61 -15.93
N PRO A 51 -6.24 13.58 -16.54
CA PRO A 51 -5.54 12.35 -16.84
C PRO A 51 -4.98 11.69 -15.57
N ALA A 52 -4.54 10.43 -15.70
CA ALA A 52 -3.75 9.76 -14.68
C ALA A 52 -2.52 10.59 -14.27
N ALA A 53 -2.25 10.67 -12.97
CA ALA A 53 -1.16 11.48 -12.44
C ALA A 53 0.21 10.87 -12.74
N VAL A 54 1.19 11.74 -12.99
CA VAL A 54 2.61 11.39 -13.06
C VAL A 54 3.20 11.52 -11.67
N ALA A 55 3.97 10.54 -11.21
CA ALA A 55 4.78 10.66 -9.99
C ALA A 55 6.23 10.96 -10.34
N ALA A 56 6.84 11.90 -9.62
CA ALA A 56 8.28 12.08 -9.58
C ALA A 56 8.72 12.35 -8.14
N LYS A 57 9.73 11.62 -7.65
CA LYS A 57 10.25 11.80 -6.29
C LYS A 57 11.77 11.70 -6.30
N ASP A 58 12.41 12.72 -5.74
CA ASP A 58 13.84 12.72 -5.48
C ASP A 58 14.07 12.20 -4.05
N VAL A 59 14.94 11.19 -3.93
CA VAL A 59 15.28 10.53 -2.68
C VAL A 59 16.74 10.83 -2.37
N PRO A 60 17.05 11.54 -1.27
CA PRO A 60 18.41 11.88 -0.91
C PRO A 60 19.20 10.62 -0.54
N VAL A 61 20.42 10.51 -1.06
CA VAL A 61 21.33 9.41 -0.75
C VAL A 61 22.34 9.90 0.29
N THR A 62 22.45 9.17 1.39
CA THR A 62 23.48 9.38 2.41
C THR A 62 24.31 8.11 2.54
N GLY A 63 25.60 8.20 2.21
CA GLY A 63 26.53 7.06 2.23
C GLY A 63 26.55 6.26 0.92
N ALA A 64 27.03 5.00 0.99
CA ALA A 64 27.34 4.18 -0.18
C ALA A 64 26.20 3.26 -0.66
N SER A 65 25.09 3.20 0.07
CA SER A 65 23.95 2.31 -0.22
C SER A 65 22.70 3.12 -0.53
N SER A 66 21.88 2.63 -1.47
CA SER A 66 20.61 3.29 -1.78
C SER A 66 19.65 3.25 -0.58
N PRO A 67 18.99 4.35 -0.22
CA PRO A 67 17.97 4.34 0.83
C PRO A 67 16.73 3.55 0.38
N PRO A 68 15.92 3.04 1.32
CA PRO A 68 14.60 2.52 0.99
C PRO A 68 13.66 3.68 0.65
N PHE A 69 12.70 3.46 -0.24
CA PHE A 69 11.67 4.45 -0.52
C PHE A 69 10.37 3.82 -1.03
N ILE A 70 9.30 4.61 -0.89
CA ILE A 70 8.01 4.38 -1.52
C ILE A 70 7.68 5.62 -2.35
N ALA A 71 7.20 5.41 -3.58
CA ALA A 71 6.69 6.46 -4.45
C ALA A 71 5.42 5.95 -5.15
N GLY A 72 4.42 6.81 -5.30
CA GLY A 72 3.19 6.49 -5.99
C GLY A 72 2.63 7.72 -6.71
N SER A 73 1.69 7.50 -7.62
CA SER A 73 0.92 8.56 -8.27
C SER A 73 0.06 9.34 -7.26
N ASP A 74 -0.35 10.55 -7.64
CA ASP A 74 -0.97 11.51 -6.71
C ASP A 74 -2.46 11.24 -6.39
N GLU A 75 -3.09 10.26 -7.05
CA GLU A 75 -4.44 9.84 -6.67
C GLU A 75 -4.47 9.24 -5.25
N ASN A 76 -5.62 9.31 -4.59
CA ASN A 76 -5.79 8.75 -3.25
C ASN A 76 -6.77 7.56 -3.25
N PRO A 77 -6.32 6.31 -3.00
CA PRO A 77 -4.92 5.89 -2.99
C PRO A 77 -4.28 5.93 -4.39
N PRO A 78 -2.95 5.81 -4.49
CA PRO A 78 -2.24 5.81 -5.76
C PRO A 78 -2.75 4.73 -6.72
N GLN A 79 -2.78 5.04 -8.02
CA GLN A 79 -3.06 4.04 -9.05
C GLN A 79 -1.84 3.18 -9.39
N ALA A 80 -0.65 3.75 -9.23
CA ALA A 80 0.60 3.06 -9.42
C ALA A 80 1.58 3.45 -8.32
N GLN A 81 2.24 2.46 -7.72
CA GLN A 81 3.19 2.65 -6.64
C GLN A 81 4.35 1.64 -6.75
N ILE A 82 5.54 2.08 -6.33
CA ILE A 82 6.72 1.25 -6.19
C ILE A 82 7.30 1.36 -4.78
N LEU A 83 7.72 0.22 -4.25
CA LEU A 83 8.43 0.08 -2.99
C LEU A 83 9.81 -0.53 -3.29
N VAL A 84 10.87 0.17 -2.88
CA VAL A 84 12.26 -0.26 -3.09
C VAL A 84 12.95 -0.37 -1.75
N GLY A 85 13.57 -1.53 -1.50
CA GLY A 85 14.32 -1.79 -0.27
C GLY A 85 15.68 -1.10 -0.22
N ALA A 86 16.25 -0.95 0.98
CA ALA A 86 17.59 -0.40 1.15
C ALA A 86 18.63 -1.26 0.42
N GLY A 87 19.60 -0.62 -0.23
CA GLY A 87 20.66 -1.29 -0.97
C GLY A 87 20.21 -1.99 -2.26
N SER A 88 18.97 -1.80 -2.72
CA SER A 88 18.46 -2.46 -3.93
C SER A 88 18.96 -1.84 -5.23
N LEU A 89 19.57 -0.64 -5.19
CA LEU A 89 20.04 0.05 -6.38
C LEU A 89 21.58 0.13 -6.39
N PRO A 90 22.24 -0.12 -7.53
CA PRO A 90 23.64 0.22 -7.70
C PRO A 90 23.76 1.74 -7.80
N LEU A 91 24.47 2.33 -6.85
CA LEU A 91 24.74 3.76 -6.86
C LEU A 91 26.09 4.03 -7.55
N PRO A 92 26.16 4.96 -8.50
CA PRO A 92 27.45 5.44 -8.99
C PRO A 92 28.21 6.16 -7.86
N PRO A 93 29.55 6.18 -7.90
CA PRO A 93 30.35 6.91 -6.91
C PRO A 93 29.91 8.38 -6.82
N GLY A 94 29.69 8.86 -5.60
CA GLY A 94 29.28 10.24 -5.35
C GLY A 94 27.80 10.54 -5.62
N ALA A 95 26.96 9.52 -5.88
CA ALA A 95 25.52 9.73 -6.02
C ALA A 95 24.92 10.36 -4.75
N THR A 96 24.24 11.49 -4.91
CA THR A 96 23.57 12.22 -3.82
C THR A 96 22.06 12.11 -3.87
N THR A 97 21.51 11.64 -4.99
CA THR A 97 20.06 11.58 -5.20
C THR A 97 19.69 10.41 -6.11
N VAL A 98 18.62 9.71 -5.75
CA VAL A 98 17.90 8.80 -6.63
C VAL A 98 16.58 9.44 -7.01
N ARG A 99 16.30 9.60 -8.30
CA ARG A 99 15.01 10.05 -8.79
C ARG A 99 14.20 8.86 -9.27
N VAL A 100 12.98 8.73 -8.76
CA VAL A 100 11.98 7.78 -9.25
C VAL A 100 10.90 8.51 -10.03
N THR A 101 10.52 7.93 -11.17
CA THR A 101 9.40 8.40 -11.97
C THR A 101 8.42 7.27 -12.27
N ILE A 102 7.13 7.58 -12.16
CA ILE A 102 6.02 6.71 -12.54
C ILE A 102 5.17 7.50 -13.52
N THR A 103 5.16 7.07 -14.78
CA THR A 103 4.50 7.83 -15.85
C THR A 103 3.46 6.93 -16.53
N PRO A 104 2.18 7.30 -16.56
CA PRO A 104 1.21 6.61 -17.41
C PRO A 104 1.63 6.81 -18.88
N VAL A 105 1.65 5.73 -19.65
CA VAL A 105 2.08 5.71 -21.06
C VAL A 105 1.05 5.00 -21.91
N ALA A 106 1.07 5.28 -23.22
CA ALA A 106 0.26 4.53 -24.17
C ALA A 106 0.64 3.04 -24.12
N PRO A 107 -0.33 2.11 -24.20
CA PRO A 107 -0.01 0.69 -24.27
C PRO A 107 0.94 0.38 -25.44
N PRO A 108 1.97 -0.47 -25.23
CA PRO A 108 2.78 -1.00 -26.31
C PRO A 108 1.91 -1.62 -27.43
N PRO A 109 2.36 -1.58 -28.69
CA PRO A 109 1.59 -2.14 -29.82
C PRO A 109 1.44 -3.67 -29.74
N ILE A 110 2.31 -4.33 -28.97
CA ILE A 110 2.26 -5.78 -28.74
C ILE A 110 1.27 -6.04 -27.61
N ALA A 111 0.15 -6.70 -27.92
CA ALA A 111 -0.84 -7.08 -26.94
C ALA A 111 -0.39 -8.29 -26.09
N PRO A 112 -0.82 -8.39 -24.82
CA PRO A 112 -0.68 -9.63 -24.03
C PRO A 112 -1.38 -10.81 -24.70
N ALA A 113 -0.76 -12.00 -24.71
CA ALA A 113 -1.32 -13.18 -25.36
C ALA A 113 -2.64 -13.61 -24.69
N HIS A 114 -3.73 -13.69 -25.47
CA HIS A 114 -5.08 -14.06 -25.00
C HIS A 114 -5.60 -13.25 -23.80
N GLN A 115 -5.03 -12.06 -23.56
CA GLN A 115 -5.33 -11.18 -22.43
C GLN A 115 -5.43 -9.74 -22.95
N ARG A 116 -5.99 -8.84 -22.14
CA ARG A 116 -6.06 -7.40 -22.42
C ARG A 116 -5.43 -6.62 -21.29
N VAL A 117 -4.85 -5.46 -21.61
CA VAL A 117 -4.50 -4.46 -20.60
C VAL A 117 -5.78 -3.97 -19.94
N ASP A 118 -5.75 -3.94 -18.61
CA ASP A 118 -6.83 -3.44 -17.77
C ASP A 118 -6.35 -2.16 -17.06
N GLY A 119 -6.97 -1.03 -17.38
CA GLY A 119 -6.50 0.28 -16.93
C GLY A 119 -5.34 0.85 -17.78
N ASN A 120 -4.42 1.55 -17.11
CA ASN A 120 -3.26 2.20 -17.72
C ASN A 120 -2.02 1.30 -17.71
N VAL A 121 -1.11 1.56 -18.65
CA VAL A 121 0.28 1.11 -18.56
C VAL A 121 1.10 2.19 -17.88
N TYR A 122 1.93 1.81 -16.91
CA TYR A 122 2.83 2.73 -16.22
C TYR A 122 4.28 2.38 -16.49
N ARG A 123 5.08 3.37 -16.89
CA ARG A 123 6.52 3.28 -16.98
C ARG A 123 7.14 3.63 -15.63
N PHE A 124 7.81 2.64 -15.03
CA PHE A 124 8.63 2.83 -13.84
C PHE A 124 10.08 3.02 -14.27
N ALA A 125 10.70 4.11 -13.84
CA ALA A 125 12.11 4.38 -14.12
C ALA A 125 12.81 4.97 -12.89
N LEU A 126 14.11 4.66 -12.78
CA LEU A 126 14.99 5.17 -11.74
C LEU A 126 16.24 5.77 -12.37
N THR A 127 16.69 6.89 -11.82
CA THR A 127 18.01 7.45 -12.12
C THR A 127 18.74 7.76 -10.81
N ALA A 128 20.06 7.60 -10.78
CA ALA A 128 20.93 8.05 -9.69
C ALA A 128 21.83 9.15 -10.24
N SER A 129 21.69 10.37 -9.69
CA SER A 129 22.39 11.57 -10.18
C SER A 129 22.29 11.74 -11.70
N GLY A 130 21.10 11.50 -12.27
CA GLY A 130 20.80 11.62 -13.70
C GLY A 130 21.16 10.40 -14.56
N THR A 131 21.88 9.42 -14.01
CA THR A 131 22.21 8.18 -14.74
C THR A 131 21.13 7.12 -14.53
N PRO A 132 20.57 6.49 -15.58
CA PRO A 132 19.62 5.38 -15.41
C PRO A 132 20.20 4.24 -14.57
N VAL A 133 19.42 3.75 -13.61
CA VAL A 133 19.81 2.62 -12.75
C VAL A 133 18.71 1.56 -12.71
N GLY A 134 19.13 0.29 -12.73
CA GLY A 134 18.25 -0.85 -12.52
C GLY A 134 18.26 -1.35 -11.07
N LEU A 135 17.52 -2.42 -10.81
CA LEU A 135 17.57 -3.14 -9.54
C LEU A 135 18.82 -4.05 -9.51
N ARG A 136 19.43 -4.21 -8.34
CA ARG A 136 20.49 -5.21 -8.12
C ARG A 136 19.90 -6.62 -8.23
N ALA A 137 20.71 -7.55 -8.72
CA ALA A 137 20.35 -8.97 -8.72
C ALA A 137 20.03 -9.43 -7.28
N GLY A 138 18.91 -10.15 -7.11
CA GLY A 138 18.45 -10.62 -5.80
C GLY A 138 17.77 -9.56 -4.92
N ALA A 139 17.62 -8.31 -5.38
CA ALA A 139 16.96 -7.24 -4.64
C ALA A 139 15.72 -6.72 -5.40
N PRO A 140 14.61 -7.49 -5.42
CA PRO A 140 13.40 -7.09 -6.13
C PRO A 140 12.75 -5.85 -5.51
N ALA A 141 12.06 -5.07 -6.35
CA ALA A 141 11.12 -4.05 -5.90
C ALA A 141 9.70 -4.61 -5.91
N THR A 142 8.80 -4.05 -5.11
CA THR A 142 7.37 -4.36 -5.18
C THR A 142 6.66 -3.25 -5.94
N ILE A 143 5.89 -3.62 -6.96
CA ILE A 143 4.97 -2.72 -7.65
C ILE A 143 3.56 -3.03 -7.16
N VAL A 144 2.80 -1.98 -6.91
CA VAL A 144 1.38 -2.03 -6.60
C VAL A 144 0.64 -1.26 -7.67
N LEU A 145 -0.34 -1.91 -8.31
CA LEU A 145 -1.23 -1.30 -9.28
C LEU A 145 -2.68 -1.41 -8.82
N ARG A 146 -3.42 -0.31 -8.94
CA ARG A 146 -4.88 -0.27 -8.86
C ARG A 146 -5.44 -0.39 -10.28
N GLY A 147 -6.48 -1.19 -10.44
CA GLY A 147 -7.26 -1.29 -11.66
C GLY A 147 -8.53 -0.44 -11.61
N PRO A 148 -9.21 -0.27 -12.76
CA PRO A 148 -10.57 0.23 -12.77
C PRO A 148 -11.50 -0.77 -12.07
N SER A 149 -12.51 -0.26 -11.38
CA SER A 149 -13.44 -1.09 -10.60
C SER A 149 -14.19 -2.09 -11.48
N GLY A 150 -14.29 -3.35 -11.07
CA GLY A 150 -15.16 -4.35 -11.71
C GLY A 150 -14.56 -5.05 -12.92
N ALA A 151 -13.24 -4.97 -13.11
CA ALA A 151 -12.54 -5.62 -14.21
C ALA A 151 -12.39 -7.15 -14.05
N GLY A 152 -12.67 -7.67 -12.85
CA GLY A 152 -12.53 -9.08 -12.50
C GLY A 152 -11.14 -9.43 -11.98
N GLN A 153 -10.76 -10.70 -12.04
CA GLN A 153 -9.43 -11.13 -11.60
C GLN A 153 -8.36 -10.66 -12.60
N ALA A 154 -7.45 -9.81 -12.12
CA ALA A 154 -6.34 -9.30 -12.89
C ALA A 154 -5.01 -9.85 -12.37
N THR A 155 -3.96 -9.67 -13.15
CA THR A 155 -2.58 -10.00 -12.76
C THR A 155 -1.66 -8.88 -13.25
N VAL A 156 -0.62 -8.56 -12.48
CA VAL A 156 0.41 -7.61 -12.89
C VAL A 156 1.27 -8.27 -13.97
N ALA A 157 1.54 -7.56 -15.05
CA ALA A 157 2.46 -7.99 -16.09
C ALA A 157 3.43 -6.87 -16.46
N ARG A 158 4.66 -7.26 -16.83
CA ARG A 158 5.72 -6.36 -17.30
C ARG A 158 5.93 -6.55 -18.79
N PHE A 159 6.05 -5.47 -19.53
CA PHE A 159 6.51 -5.46 -20.91
C PHE A 159 8.03 -5.22 -20.95
N ASP A 160 8.78 -6.09 -21.62
CA ASP A 160 10.25 -6.03 -21.70
C ASP A 160 10.79 -5.38 -22.99
N GLY A 161 9.92 -4.79 -23.80
CA GLY A 161 10.24 -4.27 -25.13
C GLY A 161 9.85 -5.22 -26.26
N THR A 162 9.71 -6.51 -25.97
CA THR A 162 9.40 -7.55 -26.97
C THR A 162 8.14 -8.33 -26.65
N GLY A 163 7.78 -8.46 -25.37
CA GLY A 163 6.60 -9.18 -24.95
C GLY A 163 6.18 -8.88 -23.51
N TRP A 164 4.98 -9.35 -23.18
CA TRP A 164 4.43 -9.27 -21.83
C TRP A 164 4.78 -10.54 -21.04
N THR A 165 5.30 -10.36 -19.84
CA THR A 165 5.53 -11.42 -18.86
C THR A 165 4.62 -11.20 -17.66
N THR A 166 3.74 -12.16 -17.39
CA THR A 166 2.90 -12.17 -16.20
C THR A 166 3.75 -12.40 -14.95
N LEU A 167 3.49 -11.61 -13.91
CA LEU A 167 4.19 -11.68 -12.64
C LEU A 167 3.32 -12.38 -11.60
N ASN A 168 3.96 -13.04 -10.63
CA ASN A 168 3.25 -13.58 -9.49
C ASN A 168 2.63 -12.42 -8.68
N SER A 169 1.31 -12.32 -8.74
CA SER A 169 0.57 -11.17 -8.23
C SER A 169 -0.35 -11.58 -7.08
N THR A 170 -0.43 -10.71 -6.08
CA THR A 170 -1.29 -10.88 -4.91
C THR A 170 -2.29 -9.73 -4.85
N PRO A 171 -3.61 -9.97 -4.75
CA PRO A 171 -4.55 -8.90 -4.47
C PRO A 171 -4.26 -8.32 -3.09
N ILE A 172 -4.30 -6.98 -2.95
CA ILE A 172 -3.99 -6.29 -1.70
C ILE A 172 -5.09 -5.28 -1.31
N GLY A 173 -5.29 -5.13 -0.01
CA GLY A 173 -6.21 -4.13 0.55
C GLY A 173 -7.68 -4.54 0.50
N THR A 174 -8.53 -3.63 0.99
CA THR A 174 -10.01 -3.74 0.95
C THR A 174 -10.62 -3.05 -0.27
N ILE A 175 -9.80 -2.30 -1.02
CA ILE A 175 -10.19 -1.64 -2.26
C ILE A 175 -10.09 -2.67 -3.36
N ALA A 176 -11.23 -2.97 -3.98
CA ALA A 176 -11.29 -3.89 -5.11
C ALA A 176 -10.27 -3.49 -6.19
N ASP A 177 -9.73 -4.50 -6.86
CA ASP A 177 -8.89 -4.35 -8.05
C ASP A 177 -7.48 -3.76 -7.79
N THR A 178 -6.93 -3.88 -6.58
CA THR A 178 -5.51 -3.55 -6.31
C THR A 178 -4.66 -4.81 -6.20
N TYR A 179 -3.53 -4.86 -6.93
CA TYR A 179 -2.64 -6.01 -6.97
C TYR A 179 -1.19 -5.60 -6.78
N ALA A 180 -0.43 -6.41 -6.04
CA ALA A 180 1.00 -6.26 -5.84
C ALA A 180 1.77 -7.38 -6.54
N ALA A 181 2.93 -7.07 -7.12
CA ALA A 181 3.86 -8.06 -7.63
C ALA A 181 5.30 -7.60 -7.42
N ASN A 182 6.21 -8.56 -7.25
CA ASN A 182 7.64 -8.29 -7.20
C ASN A 182 8.23 -8.24 -8.61
N VAL A 183 9.09 -7.26 -8.85
CA VAL A 183 9.83 -7.09 -10.11
C VAL A 183 11.33 -7.13 -9.87
N THR A 184 12.05 -7.75 -10.81
CA THR A 184 13.52 -7.80 -10.84
C THR A 184 14.13 -6.86 -11.86
N SER A 185 13.30 -6.26 -12.72
CA SER A 185 13.69 -5.15 -13.60
C SER A 185 12.51 -4.21 -13.80
N LEU A 186 12.83 -2.95 -14.08
CA LEU A 186 11.87 -1.88 -14.28
C LEU A 186 11.48 -1.77 -15.76
N GLY A 187 10.43 -1.01 -16.05
CA GLY A 187 9.90 -0.82 -17.39
C GLY A 187 8.42 -0.52 -17.35
N ASP A 188 7.73 -0.95 -18.41
CA ASP A 188 6.30 -0.76 -18.57
C ASP A 188 5.56 -1.90 -17.86
N VAL A 189 4.62 -1.54 -16.99
CA VAL A 189 3.89 -2.48 -16.14
C VAL A 189 2.41 -2.11 -16.16
N ALA A 190 1.56 -3.13 -16.22
CA ALA A 190 0.11 -2.96 -16.26
C ALA A 190 -0.59 -4.12 -15.56
N LEU A 191 -1.87 -3.92 -15.23
CA LEU A 191 -2.76 -5.04 -14.97
C LEU A 191 -3.21 -5.62 -16.30
N ILE A 192 -3.31 -6.94 -16.35
CA ILE A 192 -3.90 -7.65 -17.48
C ILE A 192 -4.97 -8.60 -16.99
N THR A 193 -6.03 -8.72 -17.78
CA THR A 193 -7.18 -9.58 -17.52
C THR A 193 -7.40 -10.51 -18.72
N SER A 194 -7.86 -11.72 -18.44
CA SER A 194 -8.40 -12.57 -19.51
C SER A 194 -9.70 -11.94 -20.03
N PRO A 195 -9.98 -11.96 -21.34
CA PRO A 195 -11.30 -11.66 -21.85
C PRO A 195 -12.28 -12.59 -21.14
N SER A 196 -13.28 -12.04 -20.47
CA SER A 196 -14.40 -12.86 -20.02
C SER A 196 -15.03 -13.43 -21.28
N SER A 197 -15.07 -14.76 -21.41
CA SER A 197 -15.98 -15.39 -22.34
C SER A 197 -17.38 -14.90 -21.97
N GLY A 198 -18.06 -14.19 -22.87
CA GLY A 198 -19.39 -13.67 -22.60
C GLY A 198 -20.31 -14.76 -22.05
N GLY A 199 -20.69 -14.62 -20.79
CA GLY A 199 -21.70 -15.40 -20.07
C GLY A 199 -22.10 -14.53 -18.89
N GLY A 200 -23.25 -13.89 -18.92
CA GLY A 200 -24.51 -14.55 -18.59
C GLY A 200 -24.71 -14.38 -17.09
N GLY A 201 -25.61 -13.46 -16.71
CA GLY A 201 -25.88 -13.14 -15.31
C GLY A 201 -26.22 -14.37 -14.47
N GLY A 202 -25.83 -14.32 -13.20
CA GLY A 202 -26.19 -15.33 -12.22
C GLY A 202 -25.78 -14.89 -10.83
N GLY A 203 -26.75 -14.36 -10.07
CA GLY A 203 -26.59 -14.16 -8.64
C GLY A 203 -26.47 -15.49 -7.89
N GLY A 204 -25.81 -15.43 -6.73
CA GLY A 204 -25.62 -16.52 -5.78
C GLY A 204 -24.27 -16.29 -5.08
N GLY A 205 -24.18 -15.85 -3.82
CA GLY A 205 -24.90 -16.36 -2.67
C GLY A 205 -24.15 -17.58 -2.14
N GLY A 206 -23.19 -17.39 -1.22
CA GLY A 206 -22.56 -18.52 -0.52
C GLY A 206 -21.15 -18.29 0.01
N SER A 207 -21.07 -17.93 1.29
CA SER A 207 -20.09 -18.32 2.32
C SER A 207 -18.69 -18.82 1.92
N GLY A 208 -17.67 -18.09 2.40
CA GLY A 208 -16.30 -18.58 2.53
C GLY A 208 -15.58 -17.82 3.64
N ALA A 209 -15.20 -18.52 4.70
CA ALA A 209 -14.67 -18.00 5.95
C ALA A 209 -13.41 -17.12 5.77
N THR A 210 -13.41 -15.97 6.43
CA THR A 210 -12.28 -15.04 6.57
C THR A 210 -11.20 -15.63 7.47
N VAL A 211 -10.12 -16.16 6.89
CA VAL A 211 -8.83 -16.29 7.59
C VAL A 211 -8.11 -14.95 7.45
N ALA A 212 -8.39 -14.03 8.37
CA ALA A 212 -7.79 -12.71 8.41
C ALA A 212 -6.98 -12.52 9.70
N VAL A 213 -5.91 -13.30 9.91
CA VAL A 213 -4.88 -12.96 10.92
C VAL A 213 -3.54 -13.58 10.49
N ALA A 214 -2.62 -12.78 9.94
CA ALA A 214 -1.17 -13.04 10.04
C ALA A 214 -0.28 -11.88 9.54
N VAL A 215 -0.72 -11.09 8.56
CA VAL A 215 0.20 -10.09 7.94
C VAL A 215 0.20 -8.74 8.68
N GLY A 216 -0.93 -8.34 9.28
CA GLY A 216 -1.02 -7.12 10.10
C GLY A 216 -0.18 -7.18 11.38
N ALA A 217 -0.01 -8.37 11.97
CA ALA A 217 0.83 -8.56 13.15
C ALA A 217 2.32 -8.37 12.83
N ILE A 218 2.78 -8.78 11.64
CA ILE A 218 4.19 -8.67 11.25
C ILE A 218 4.58 -7.20 10.99
N LEU A 219 3.72 -6.43 10.32
CA LEU A 219 3.97 -4.99 10.13
C LEU A 219 3.91 -4.20 11.43
N LEU A 220 3.00 -4.56 12.36
CA LEU A 220 2.93 -3.91 13.67
C LEU A 220 4.13 -4.25 14.56
N VAL A 221 4.63 -5.49 14.53
CA VAL A 221 5.82 -5.92 15.28
C VAL A 221 7.09 -5.27 14.72
N LEU A 222 7.22 -5.14 13.40
CA LEU A 222 8.39 -4.49 12.78
C LEU A 222 8.42 -2.98 13.07
N VAL A 223 7.27 -2.31 13.04
CA VAL A 223 7.18 -0.87 13.34
C VAL A 223 7.40 -0.61 14.84
N THR A 224 6.85 -1.44 15.73
CA THR A 224 7.07 -1.28 17.19
C THR A 224 8.52 -1.59 17.59
N ALA A 225 9.15 -2.62 16.99
CA ALA A 225 10.57 -2.91 17.21
C ALA A 225 11.48 -1.78 16.73
N ALA A 226 11.20 -1.17 15.57
CA ALA A 226 11.96 -0.03 15.05
C ALA A 226 11.80 1.23 15.94
N ILE A 227 10.60 1.47 16.48
CA ILE A 227 10.36 2.60 17.38
C ILE A 227 11.04 2.39 18.75
N LEU A 228 11.05 1.15 19.25
CA LEU A 228 11.72 0.80 20.51
C LEU A 228 13.25 0.92 20.41
N THR A 229 13.86 0.47 19.32
CA THR A 229 15.32 0.61 19.11
C THR A 229 15.74 2.07 18.97
N ILE A 230 14.94 2.91 18.29
CA ILE A 230 15.19 4.35 18.19
C ILE A 230 15.04 5.05 19.56
N ARG A 231 14.07 4.63 20.39
CA ARG A 231 13.87 5.22 21.73
C ARG A 231 14.94 4.79 22.74
N LEU A 232 15.45 3.57 22.64
CA LEU A 232 16.54 3.08 23.50
C LEU A 232 17.89 3.71 23.11
N ALA A 233 18.13 3.97 21.82
CA ALA A 233 19.33 4.65 21.35
C ALA A 233 19.37 6.17 21.62
N ARG A 234 18.26 6.76 22.08
CA ARG A 234 18.11 8.21 22.35
C ARG A 234 18.01 8.57 23.84
N ARG A 235 18.24 7.62 24.74
CA ARG A 235 18.39 7.92 26.17
C ARG A 235 19.88 8.12 26.48
N PRO A 236 20.30 9.31 26.96
CA PRO A 236 21.63 9.50 27.51
C PRO A 236 21.81 8.70 28.81
#